data_AF-F0ZDX2-F1
#
_entry.id   AF-F0ZDX2-F1
#
_cell.length_a   1.000
_cell.length_b   1.000
_cell.length_c   1.000
_cell.angle_alpha   90.00
_cell.angle_beta   90.00
_cell.angle_gamma   90.00
#
_symmetry.space_group_name_H-M   'P 1'
#
loop_
_entity.id
_entity.type
_entity.pdbx_description
1 polymer ?
#
loop_
_entity_poly.entity_id
_entity_poly.type
_entity_poly.pdbx_seq_one_letter_code
_entity_poly.pdbx_strand_id
1 'polypeptide(L)'
;MNQNQNQGIPIQSRGEVLFRDQQFFQKQIDSKIMQLLENYHNIIKIAKINDPLKNSSEVYEMETRTTNMLNAGEGLLKIVEELKQNSILNDFSTMAEEVRLQNLVYHKENERTNKSIKLISEELSKSLKELEDEYYNSSYKIPPIHSNK
;
A
#
# COMPACT_ATOMS: atom_id res chain seq x y z
N MET A 1 14.38 -11.23 37.86
CA MET A 1 14.19 -9.95 37.15
C MET A 1 14.76 -10.10 35.75
N ASN A 2 13.92 -10.42 34.77
CA ASN A 2 14.32 -10.55 33.36
C ASN A 2 13.97 -9.24 32.64
N GLN A 3 14.99 -8.49 32.23
CA GLN A 3 14.84 -7.32 31.38
C GLN A 3 14.81 -7.78 29.92
N ASN A 4 13.61 -7.80 29.32
CA ASN A 4 13.45 -7.93 27.87
C ASN A 4 13.96 -6.64 27.21
N GLN A 5 15.13 -6.72 26.59
CA GLN A 5 15.60 -5.73 25.63
C GLN A 5 14.81 -5.92 24.34
N ASN A 6 13.63 -5.29 24.27
CA ASN A 6 12.93 -5.10 23.00
C ASN A 6 13.67 -3.99 22.26
N GLN A 7 14.68 -4.37 21.46
CA GLN A 7 15.31 -3.45 20.51
C GLN A 7 14.23 -3.03 19.51
N GLY A 8 13.66 -1.85 19.74
CA GLY A 8 12.72 -1.24 18.81
C GLY A 8 13.41 -1.03 17.49
N ILE A 9 13.10 -1.88 16.52
CA ILE A 9 13.42 -1.64 15.11
C ILE A 9 12.78 -0.28 14.79
N PRO A 10 13.55 0.71 14.32
CA PRO A 10 12.99 2.02 14.01
C PRO A 10 11.90 1.82 12.95
N ILE A 11 10.67 2.20 13.31
CA ILE A 11 9.52 2.18 12.40
C ILE A 11 9.79 3.29 11.38
N GLN A 12 10.45 2.94 10.27
CA GLN A 12 10.66 3.87 9.16
C GLN A 12 9.29 4.26 8.60
N SER A 13 9.07 5.56 8.46
CA SER A 13 7.81 6.03 7.89
C SER A 13 7.76 5.64 6.41
N ARG A 14 6.56 5.39 5.90
CA ARG A 14 6.38 5.06 4.48
C ARG A 14 7.00 6.11 3.55
N GLY A 15 6.94 7.38 3.93
CA GLY A 15 7.57 8.47 3.18
C GLY A 15 9.10 8.32 3.10
N GLU A 16 9.75 7.85 4.16
CA GLU A 16 11.20 7.62 4.19
C GLU A 16 11.60 6.45 3.27
N VAL A 17 10.81 5.37 3.25
CA VAL A 17 11.07 4.21 2.37
C VAL A 17 10.90 4.61 0.90
N LEU A 18 9.80 5.28 0.55
CA LEU A 18 9.54 5.74 -0.82
C LEU A 18 10.63 6.71 -1.31
N PHE A 19 11.05 7.65 -0.45
CA PHE A 19 12.09 8.60 -0.79
C PHE A 19 13.46 7.93 -0.97
N ARG A 20 13.80 6.95 -0.12
CA ARG A 20 15.04 6.17 -0.26
C ARG A 20 15.04 5.38 -1.57
N ASP A 21 13.95 4.70 -1.89
CA ASP A 21 13.83 3.90 -3.09
C ASP A 21 13.87 4.79 -4.34
N GLN A 22 13.23 5.97 -4.31
CA GLN A 22 13.35 6.99 -5.35
C GLN A 22 14.81 7.40 -5.59
N GLN A 23 15.57 7.71 -4.53
CA GLN A 23 16.98 8.06 -4.68
C GLN A 23 17.82 6.90 -5.23
N PHE A 24 17.51 5.67 -4.83
CA PHE A 24 18.20 4.49 -5.33
C PHE A 24 18.01 4.34 -6.85
N PHE A 25 16.76 4.41 -7.33
CA PHE A 25 16.48 4.33 -8.76
C PHE A 25 17.10 5.48 -9.53
N GLN A 26 17.05 6.71 -9.01
CA GLN A 26 17.69 7.87 -9.65
C GLN A 26 19.19 7.63 -9.86
N LYS A 27 19.91 7.20 -8.82
CA LYS A 27 21.35 6.91 -8.91
C LYS A 27 21.66 5.81 -9.93
N GLN A 28 20.83 4.77 -9.98
CA GLN A 28 21.01 3.69 -10.95
C GLN A 28 20.78 4.17 -12.39
N ILE A 29 19.74 4.96 -12.63
CA ILE A 29 19.44 5.56 -13.93
C ILE A 29 20.60 6.44 -14.39
N ASP A 30 21.05 7.36 -13.53
CA ASP A 30 22.15 8.28 -13.85
C ASP A 30 23.42 7.50 -14.19
N SER A 31 23.74 6.46 -13.41
CA SER A 31 24.89 5.58 -13.67
C SER A 31 24.79 4.88 -15.04
N LYS A 32 23.63 4.33 -15.39
CA LYS A 32 23.43 3.63 -16.68
C LYS A 32 23.45 4.59 -17.87
N ILE A 33 22.89 5.78 -17.73
CA ILE A 33 22.96 6.83 -18.76
C ILE A 33 24.41 7.27 -18.98
N MET A 34 25.17 7.49 -17.90
CA MET A 34 26.58 7.85 -18.00
C MET A 34 27.40 6.76 -18.70
N GLN A 35 27.14 5.48 -18.39
CA GLN A 35 27.78 4.35 -19.09
C GLN A 35 27.45 4.34 -20.59
N LEU A 36 26.21 4.62 -20.99
CA LEU A 36 25.83 4.73 -22.40
C LEU A 36 26.59 5.86 -23.10
N LEU A 37 26.59 7.06 -22.51
CA LEU A 37 27.25 8.24 -23.07
C LEU A 37 28.75 8.04 -23.19
N GLU A 38 29.40 7.51 -22.15
CA GLU A 38 30.84 7.29 -22.15
C GLU A 38 31.27 6.24 -23.19
N ASN A 39 30.57 5.11 -23.27
CA ASN A 39 30.89 4.10 -24.27
C ASN A 39 30.65 4.63 -25.70
N TYR A 40 29.56 5.36 -25.93
CA TYR A 40 29.29 5.98 -27.24
C TYR A 40 30.37 7.00 -27.62
N HIS A 41 30.73 7.90 -26.71
CA HIS A 41 31.80 8.89 -26.93
C HIS A 41 33.12 8.23 -27.31
N ASN A 42 33.47 7.14 -26.64
CA ASN A 42 34.70 6.42 -26.93
C ASN A 42 34.63 5.66 -28.26
N ILE A 43 33.47 5.10 -28.66
CA ILE A 43 33.28 4.55 -30.01
C ILE A 43 33.54 5.62 -31.07
N ILE A 44 33.03 6.84 -30.90
CA ILE A 44 33.26 7.95 -31.83
C ILE A 44 34.73 8.37 -31.89
N LYS A 45 35.45 8.33 -30.77
CA LYS A 45 36.90 8.58 -30.74
C LYS A 45 37.66 7.52 -31.54
N ILE A 46 37.33 6.25 -31.33
CA ILE A 46 37.99 5.12 -32.00
C ILE A 46 37.67 5.12 -33.48
N ALA A 47 36.44 5.45 -33.89
CA ALA A 47 36.03 5.46 -35.30
C ALA A 47 36.81 6.46 -36.17
N LYS A 48 37.52 7.42 -35.58
CA LYS A 48 38.40 8.36 -36.28
C LYS A 48 39.77 7.71 -36.56
N ILE A 49 39.85 6.70 -37.43
CA ILE A 49 41.11 6.00 -37.73
C ILE A 49 41.78 6.53 -39.01
N ASN A 50 43.09 6.78 -38.90
CA ASN A 50 44.03 7.08 -40.00
C ASN A 50 45.23 6.09 -40.06
N ASP A 51 45.34 5.10 -39.16
CA ASP A 51 46.52 4.20 -39.05
C ASP A 51 46.13 2.71 -39.27
N PRO A 52 46.55 2.09 -40.40
CA PRO A 52 46.21 0.71 -40.75
C PRO A 52 46.65 -0.35 -39.74
N LEU A 53 47.69 -0.09 -38.93
CA LEU A 53 48.25 -1.07 -38.00
C LEU A 53 47.44 -1.24 -36.70
N LYS A 54 46.59 -0.26 -36.36
CA LYS A 54 45.78 -0.28 -35.11
C LYS A 54 44.35 -0.78 -35.30
N ASN A 55 43.94 -0.95 -36.56
CA ASN A 55 42.56 -1.19 -36.94
C ASN A 55 41.95 -2.44 -36.28
N SER A 56 42.72 -3.53 -36.09
CA SER A 56 42.22 -4.75 -35.45
C SER A 56 41.95 -4.59 -33.95
N SER A 57 42.83 -3.91 -33.21
CA SER A 57 42.66 -3.64 -31.78
C SER A 57 41.52 -2.65 -31.55
N GLU A 58 41.39 -1.65 -32.42
CA GLU A 58 40.36 -0.62 -32.36
C GLU A 58 38.96 -1.20 -32.65
N VAL A 59 38.86 -2.14 -33.60
CA VAL A 59 37.60 -2.88 -33.86
C VAL A 59 37.18 -3.70 -32.64
N TYR A 60 38.11 -4.41 -31.99
CA TYR A 60 37.80 -5.17 -30.77
C TYR A 60 37.32 -4.27 -29.62
N GLU A 61 37.97 -3.12 -29.43
CA GLU A 61 37.57 -2.15 -28.41
C GLU A 61 36.18 -1.58 -28.71
N MET A 62 35.87 -1.28 -29.98
CA MET A 62 34.55 -0.83 -30.42
C MET A 62 33.46 -1.87 -30.12
N GLU A 63 33.73 -3.16 -30.34
CA GLU A 63 32.79 -4.25 -30.05
C GLU A 63 32.51 -4.38 -28.55
N THR A 64 33.56 -4.28 -27.72
CA THR A 64 33.41 -4.31 -26.26
C THR A 64 32.57 -3.14 -25.77
N ARG A 65 32.82 -1.93 -26.30
CA ARG A 65 32.05 -0.73 -25.94
C ARG A 65 30.59 -0.82 -26.37
N THR A 66 30.34 -1.39 -27.55
CA THR A 66 28.97 -1.65 -28.04
C THR A 66 28.24 -2.63 -27.12
N THR A 67 28.92 -3.69 -26.68
CA THR A 67 28.38 -4.67 -25.72
C THR A 67 28.06 -4.02 -24.38
N ASN A 68 28.95 -3.15 -23.87
CA ASN A 68 28.72 -2.41 -22.63
C ASN A 68 27.52 -1.45 -22.74
N MET A 69 27.30 -0.84 -23.91
CA MET A 69 26.11 -0.03 -24.16
C MET A 69 24.83 -0.87 -24.13
N LEU A 70 24.83 -2.05 -24.78
CA LEU A 70 23.71 -2.99 -24.74
C LEU A 70 23.36 -3.38 -23.30
N ASN A 71 24.37 -3.73 -22.49
CA ASN A 71 24.19 -4.08 -21.09
C ASN A 71 23.65 -2.90 -20.24
N ALA A 72 24.11 -1.68 -20.52
CA ALA A 72 23.59 -0.48 -19.84
C ALA A 72 22.13 -0.22 -20.22
N GLY A 73 21.77 -0.40 -21.50
CA GLY A 73 20.39 -0.32 -22.00
C GLY A 73 19.47 -1.37 -21.39
N GLU A 74 19.89 -2.63 -21.33
CA GLU A 74 19.15 -3.69 -20.64
C GLU A 74 18.97 -3.37 -19.15
N GLY A 75 20.00 -2.82 -18.51
CA GLY A 75 19.92 -2.32 -17.14
C GLY A 75 18.84 -1.26 -16.93
N LEU A 76 18.70 -0.31 -17.87
CA LEU A 76 17.63 0.68 -17.84
C LEU A 76 16.24 0.04 -17.98
N LEU A 77 16.09 -0.96 -18.85
CA LEU A 77 14.83 -1.68 -19.02
C LEU A 77 14.42 -2.42 -17.75
N LYS A 78 15.37 -3.05 -17.05
CA LYS A 78 15.13 -3.69 -15.75
C LYS A 78 14.68 -2.69 -14.68
N ILE A 79 15.32 -1.52 -14.62
CA ILE A 79 14.89 -0.44 -13.70
C ILE A 79 13.45 -0.01 -14.00
N VAL A 80 13.07 0.12 -15.28
CA VAL A 80 11.70 0.46 -15.68
C VAL A 80 10.71 -0.63 -15.27
N GLU A 81 11.08 -1.90 -15.40
CA GLU A 81 10.26 -3.02 -14.94
C GLU A 81 10.05 -2.99 -13.42
N GLU A 82 11.12 -2.82 -12.65
CA GLU A 82 11.06 -2.71 -11.18
C GLU A 82 10.20 -1.53 -10.73
N LEU A 83 10.30 -0.37 -11.39
CA LEU A 83 9.46 0.79 -11.10
C LEU A 83 7.97 0.51 -11.33
N LYS A 84 7.63 -0.18 -12.43
CA LYS A 84 6.24 -0.60 -12.69
C LYS A 84 5.72 -1.54 -11.61
N GLN A 85 6.52 -2.55 -11.26
CA GLN A 85 6.16 -3.48 -10.18
C GLN A 85 5.96 -2.75 -8.85
N ASN A 86 6.88 -1.85 -8.50
CA ASN A 86 6.81 -1.08 -7.25
C ASN A 86 5.58 -0.17 -7.20
N SER A 87 5.24 0.50 -8.32
CA SER A 87 4.03 1.32 -8.40
C SER A 87 2.76 0.48 -8.22
N ILE A 88 2.68 -0.68 -8.87
CA ILE A 88 1.52 -1.59 -8.77
C ILE A 88 1.36 -2.12 -7.33
N LEU A 89 2.46 -2.55 -6.71
CA LEU A 89 2.44 -3.14 -5.38
C LEU A 89 2.19 -2.11 -4.27
N ASN A 90 2.78 -0.92 -4.37
CA ASN A 90 2.53 0.15 -3.39
C ASN A 90 1.06 0.54 -3.34
N ASP A 91 0.39 0.63 -4.49
CA ASP A 91 -1.02 0.98 -4.53
C ASP A 91 -1.88 -0.09 -3.84
N PHE A 92 -1.61 -1.37 -4.10
CA PHE A 92 -2.37 -2.47 -3.49
C PHE A 92 -2.21 -2.55 -1.97
N SER A 93 -0.98 -2.44 -1.45
CA SER A 93 -0.75 -2.47 -0.01
C SER A 93 -1.42 -1.29 0.72
N THR A 94 -1.46 -0.11 0.08
CA THR A 94 -2.19 1.06 0.60
C THR A 94 -3.67 0.80 0.68
N MET A 95 -4.24 0.32 -0.42
CA MET A 95 -5.66 0.09 -0.54
C MET A 95 -6.11 -1.00 0.44
N ALA A 96 -5.30 -2.05 0.63
CA ALA A 96 -5.56 -3.08 1.63
C ALA A 96 -5.59 -2.52 3.07
N GLU A 97 -4.65 -1.64 3.40
CA GLU A 97 -4.61 -1.00 4.72
C GLU A 97 -5.78 -0.03 4.93
N GLU A 98 -6.15 0.74 3.91
CA GLU A 98 -7.32 1.62 3.95
C GLU A 98 -8.60 0.82 4.16
N VAL A 99 -8.80 -0.26 3.40
CA VAL A 99 -9.93 -1.19 3.57
C VAL A 99 -9.96 -1.79 4.98
N ARG A 100 -8.79 -2.15 5.54
CA ARG A 100 -8.68 -2.67 6.91
C ARG A 100 -9.12 -1.63 7.95
N LEU A 101 -8.64 -0.38 7.82
CA LEU A 101 -9.00 0.72 8.72
C LEU A 101 -10.50 1.03 8.64
N GLN A 102 -11.06 1.04 7.44
CA GLN A 102 -12.48 1.32 7.23
C GLN A 102 -13.37 0.22 7.81
N ASN A 103 -12.98 -1.05 7.67
CA ASN A 103 -13.65 -2.16 8.35
C ASN A 103 -13.64 -1.99 9.87
N LEU A 104 -12.53 -1.56 10.47
CA LEU A 104 -12.45 -1.31 11.91
C LEU A 104 -13.41 -0.19 12.35
N VAL A 105 -13.51 0.88 11.56
CA VAL A 105 -14.46 1.97 11.80
C VAL A 105 -15.90 1.47 11.71
N TYR A 106 -16.25 0.72 10.66
CA TYR A 106 -17.58 0.17 10.50
C TYR A 106 -17.96 -0.79 11.63
N HIS A 107 -17.04 -1.65 12.07
CA HIS A 107 -17.27 -2.52 13.22
C HIS A 107 -17.56 -1.71 14.48
N LYS A 108 -16.81 -0.64 14.74
CA LYS A 108 -17.01 0.22 15.90
C LYS A 108 -18.37 0.94 15.87
N GLU A 109 -18.77 1.47 14.71
CA GLU A 109 -20.07 2.11 14.55
C GLU A 109 -21.23 1.11 14.63
N ASN A 110 -21.06 -0.10 14.11
CA ASN A 110 -22.04 -1.18 14.23
C ASN A 110 -22.25 -1.58 15.70
N GLU A 111 -21.16 -1.77 16.46
CA GLU A 111 -21.21 -2.04 17.90
C GLU A 111 -21.95 -0.93 18.67
N ARG A 112 -21.67 0.33 18.35
CA ARG A 112 -22.35 1.48 18.95
C ARG A 112 -23.85 1.50 18.63
N THR A 113 -24.20 1.22 17.37
CA THR A 113 -25.58 1.18 16.90
C THR A 113 -26.35 0.05 17.58
N ASN A 114 -25.77 -1.15 17.62
CA ASN A 114 -26.36 -2.31 18.29
C ASN A 114 -26.61 -2.06 19.78
N LYS A 115 -25.65 -1.42 20.48
CA LYS A 115 -25.85 -1.02 21.88
C LYS A 115 -27.01 -0.04 22.04
N SER A 116 -27.13 0.93 21.15
CA SER A 116 -28.21 1.92 21.20
C SER A 116 -29.58 1.28 20.96
N ILE A 117 -29.68 0.38 19.97
CA ILE A 117 -30.91 -0.39 19.70
C ILE A 117 -31.30 -1.22 20.91
N LYS A 118 -30.34 -1.89 21.55
CA LYS A 118 -30.61 -2.71 22.74
C LYS A 118 -31.16 -1.87 23.89
N LEU A 119 -30.57 -0.71 24.17
CA LEU A 119 -31.04 0.20 25.22
C LEU A 119 -32.47 0.68 24.97
N ILE A 120 -32.77 1.11 23.73
CA ILE A 120 -34.12 1.55 23.35
C ILE A 120 -35.12 0.39 23.50
N SER A 121 -34.74 -0.82 23.08
CA SER A 121 -35.58 -2.01 23.21
C SER A 121 -35.88 -2.35 24.68
N GLU A 122 -34.89 -2.21 25.57
CA GLU A 122 -35.07 -2.43 27.01
C GLU A 122 -36.00 -1.37 27.62
N GLU A 123 -35.83 -0.10 27.25
CA GLU A 123 -36.67 1.00 27.70
C GLU A 123 -38.13 0.84 27.23
N LEU A 124 -38.35 0.52 25.95
CA LEU A 124 -39.68 0.26 25.41
C LEU A 124 -40.36 -0.92 26.09
N SER A 125 -39.63 -2.01 26.34
CA SER A 125 -40.16 -3.18 27.04
C SER A 125 -40.60 -2.84 28.46
N LYS A 126 -39.81 -2.00 29.15
CA LYS A 126 -40.14 -1.51 30.49
C LYS A 126 -41.39 -0.62 30.46
N SER A 127 -41.45 0.38 29.58
CA SER A 127 -42.61 1.26 29.46
C SER A 127 -43.89 0.51 29.08
N LEU A 128 -43.79 -0.48 28.20
CA LEU A 128 -44.93 -1.34 27.85
C LEU A 128 -45.42 -2.14 29.05
N LYS A 129 -44.50 -2.64 29.88
CA LYS A 129 -44.85 -3.37 31.10
C LYS A 129 -45.53 -2.48 32.14
N GLU A 130 -44.99 -1.27 32.35
CA GLU A 130 -45.59 -0.27 33.24
C GLU A 130 -47.01 0.09 32.78
N LEU A 131 -47.22 0.30 31.47
CA LEU A 131 -48.54 0.59 30.91
C LEU A 131 -49.51 -0.59 31.04
N GLU A 132 -49.04 -1.82 30.82
CA GLU A 132 -49.82 -3.04 31.02
C GLU A 132 -50.28 -3.14 32.48
N ASP A 133 -49.37 -2.95 33.43
CA ASP A 133 -49.66 -3.03 34.85
C ASP A 133 -50.63 -1.91 35.28
N GLU A 134 -50.47 -0.68 34.79
CA GLU A 134 -51.40 0.42 35.04
C GLU A 134 -52.80 0.12 34.48
N TYR A 135 -52.90 -0.39 33.24
CA TYR A 135 -54.16 -0.78 32.64
C TYR A 135 -54.90 -1.83 33.48
N TYR A 136 -54.22 -2.90 33.89
CA TYR A 136 -54.82 -3.98 34.67
C TYR A 136 -55.18 -3.59 36.11
N ASN A 137 -54.54 -2.55 36.66
CA ASN A 137 -54.82 -1.98 37.98
C ASN A 137 -55.82 -0.81 37.95
N SER A 138 -56.13 -0.26 36.78
CA SER A 138 -57.08 0.84 36.65
C SER A 138 -58.53 0.40 36.87
N SER A 139 -59.36 1.30 37.39
CA SER A 139 -60.81 1.07 37.53
C SER A 139 -61.58 1.10 36.20
N TYR A 140 -60.89 1.41 35.08
CA TYR A 140 -61.46 1.43 33.72
C TYR A 140 -61.35 0.09 33.00
N LYS A 141 -60.98 -0.98 33.72
CA LYS A 141 -60.92 -2.34 33.21
C LYS A 141 -62.27 -2.70 32.59
N ILE A 142 -62.33 -2.72 31.26
CA ILE A 142 -63.53 -3.20 30.56
C ILE A 142 -63.68 -4.67 30.99
N PRO A 143 -64.80 -5.06 31.65
CA PRO A 143 -64.98 -6.42 32.08
C PRO A 143 -64.86 -7.36 30.86
N PRO A 144 -64.33 -8.58 31.01
CA PRO A 144 -64.41 -9.56 29.94
C PRO A 144 -65.88 -9.68 29.53
N ILE A 145 -66.16 -9.53 28.23
CA ILE A 145 -67.51 -9.78 27.70
C ILE A 145 -67.76 -11.27 27.89
N HIS A 146 -68.37 -11.65 29.00
CA HIS A 146 -68.86 -13.00 29.20
C HIS A 146 -70.02 -13.19 28.21
N SER A 147 -69.74 -13.75 27.04
CA SER A 147 -70.75 -14.29 26.15
C SER A 147 -71.30 -15.57 26.80
N ASN A 148 -72.36 -15.44 27.59
CA ASN A 148 -73.16 -16.58 28.02
C ASN A 148 -73.87 -17.18 26.79
N LYS A 149 -73.44 -18.37 26.39
CA LYS A 149 -74.25 -19.37 25.68
C LYS A 149 -73.97 -20.73 26.29
#